data_AF-A0A433AT20-F1
#
_entry.id   AF-A0A433AT20-F1
#
_cell.length_a   1.000
_cell.length_b   1.000
_cell.length_c   1.000
_cell.angle_alpha   90.00
_cell.angle_beta   90.00
_cell.angle_gamma   90.00
#
_symmetry.space_group_name_H-M   'P 1'
#
loop_
_entity.id
_entity.type
_entity.pdbx_description
1 polymer ?
#
loop_
_entity_poly.entity_id
_entity_poly.type
_entity_poly.pdbx_seq_one_letter_code
_entity_poly.pdbx_strand_id
1 'polypeptide(L)'
;MERFCNDVVPGSFRSLTDVDYTKLCKLCMHYIGVYGNPVMIAQLLHNVGAISTETLQTLREQCEAPYDSRQELAPMNAGIYLYHHKPSGCGLVIHWPERGSFADNASSDKKKNMINFQRLVLFLWGSLNVGMHMTQT
;
A
#
# COMPACT_ATOMS: atom_id res chain seq x y z
N MET A 1 -11.77 -0.45 7.88
CA MET A 1 -12.52 -1.15 6.81
C MET A 1 -13.84 -0.45 6.51
N GLU A 2 -14.71 -0.26 7.50
CA GLU A 2 -15.98 0.47 7.36
C GLU A 2 -15.87 1.80 6.59
N ARG A 3 -15.02 2.72 7.06
CA ARG A 3 -14.84 4.04 6.42
C ARG A 3 -14.48 3.92 4.94
N PHE A 4 -13.53 3.05 4.60
CA PHE A 4 -13.10 2.83 3.22
C PHE A 4 -14.22 2.25 2.36
N CYS A 5 -14.87 1.17 2.82
CA CYS A 5 -15.96 0.54 2.08
C CYS A 5 -17.10 1.53 1.83
N ASN A 6 -17.52 2.28 2.86
CA ASN A 6 -18.61 3.25 2.75
C ASN A 6 -18.21 4.53 1.99
N ASP A 7 -16.92 4.86 1.96
CA ASP A 7 -16.39 5.94 1.11
C ASP A 7 -16.38 5.57 -0.38
N VAL A 8 -16.11 4.30 -0.70
CA VAL A 8 -16.04 3.79 -2.07
C VAL A 8 -17.44 3.45 -2.59
N VAL A 9 -18.25 2.78 -1.79
CA VAL A 9 -19.68 2.53 -2.04
C VAL A 9 -20.46 2.75 -0.75
N PRO A 10 -21.26 3.82 -0.67
CA PRO A 10 -22.09 4.10 0.50
C PRO A 10 -22.98 2.92 0.89
N GLY A 11 -22.95 2.55 2.16
CA GLY A 11 -23.76 1.46 2.71
C GLY A 11 -23.31 0.05 2.32
N SER A 12 -22.10 -0.11 1.79
CA SER A 12 -21.53 -1.42 1.47
C SER A 12 -20.97 -2.16 2.69
N PHE A 13 -20.65 -1.45 3.78
CA PHE A 13 -20.21 -2.07 5.03
C PHE A 13 -21.26 -1.87 6.12
N ARG A 14 -21.76 -2.99 6.67
CA ARG A 14 -22.66 -3.02 7.82
C ARG A 14 -21.99 -3.62 9.06
N SER A 15 -21.22 -4.70 8.89
CA SER A 15 -20.40 -5.30 9.94
C SER A 15 -19.26 -6.13 9.34
N LEU A 16 -18.34 -6.63 10.17
CA LEU A 16 -17.24 -7.50 9.69
C LEU A 16 -17.74 -8.76 8.98
N THR A 17 -18.90 -9.30 9.37
CA THR A 17 -19.51 -10.47 8.75
C THR A 17 -20.56 -10.11 7.69
N ASP A 18 -20.87 -8.82 7.51
CA ASP A 18 -21.90 -8.33 6.60
C ASP A 18 -21.34 -7.15 5.79
N VAL A 19 -20.60 -7.51 4.73
CA VAL A 19 -20.03 -6.58 3.75
C VAL A 19 -20.57 -6.96 2.38
N ASP A 20 -21.16 -5.99 1.68
CA ASP A 20 -21.72 -6.19 0.34
C ASP A 20 -20.61 -6.15 -0.72
N TYR A 21 -19.90 -7.27 -0.84
CA TYR A 21 -18.83 -7.45 -1.83
C TYR A 21 -19.35 -7.35 -3.26
N THR A 22 -20.60 -7.73 -3.52
CA THR A 22 -21.21 -7.64 -4.85
C THR A 22 -21.28 -6.19 -5.33
N LYS A 23 -21.62 -5.26 -4.44
CA LYS A 23 -21.60 -3.82 -4.79
C LYS A 23 -20.17 -3.29 -4.92
N LEU A 24 -19.25 -3.71 -4.06
CA LEU A 24 -17.85 -3.29 -4.12
C LEU A 24 -17.15 -3.76 -5.41
N CYS A 25 -17.42 -4.99 -5.85
CA CYS A 25 -16.82 -5.59 -7.06
C CYS A 25 -17.36 -5.02 -8.38
N LYS A 26 -18.51 -4.31 -8.36
CA LYS A 26 -19.03 -3.63 -9.56
C LYS A 26 -18.21 -2.40 -9.96
N LEU A 27 -17.38 -1.88 -9.05
CA LEU A 27 -16.45 -0.81 -9.35
C LEU A 27 -15.15 -1.41 -9.91
N CYS A 28 -14.79 -1.00 -11.13
CA CYS A 28 -13.45 -1.21 -11.64
C CYS A 28 -12.50 -0.28 -10.88
N MET A 29 -11.93 -0.76 -9.78
CA MET A 29 -10.91 -0.03 -9.04
C MET A 29 -9.53 -0.39 -9.58
N HIS A 30 -8.78 0.62 -10.02
CA HIS A 30 -7.43 0.41 -10.53
C HIS A 30 -6.40 0.69 -9.44
N TYR A 31 -5.84 -0.36 -8.84
CA TYR A 31 -4.81 -0.24 -7.83
C TYR A 31 -3.43 -0.57 -8.38
N ILE A 32 -2.47 0.30 -8.12
CA ILE A 32 -1.08 0.09 -8.49
C ILE A 32 -0.30 -0.33 -7.24
N GLY A 33 0.40 -1.46 -7.32
CA GLY A 33 1.31 -1.89 -6.27
C GLY A 33 2.57 -1.02 -6.25
N VAL A 34 2.85 -0.40 -5.11
CA VAL A 34 4.05 0.43 -4.87
C VAL A 34 4.93 -0.28 -3.86
N TYR A 35 6.19 -0.48 -4.24
CA TYR A 35 7.23 -1.08 -3.40
C TYR A 35 8.58 -0.47 -3.76
N GLY A 36 9.55 -0.54 -2.84
CA GLY A 36 10.90 -0.02 -3.08
C GLY A 36 11.43 0.81 -1.91
N ASN A 37 12.41 1.66 -2.21
CA ASN A 37 13.05 2.54 -1.23
C ASN A 37 11.99 3.44 -0.55
N PRO A 38 11.89 3.46 0.79
CA PRO A 38 10.85 4.20 1.49
C PRO A 38 10.92 5.72 1.26
N VAL A 39 12.11 6.29 0.98
CA VAL A 39 12.28 7.69 0.61
C VAL A 39 11.60 7.99 -0.74
N MET A 40 11.76 7.11 -1.72
CA MET A 40 11.11 7.25 -3.03
C MET A 40 9.60 7.05 -2.92
N ILE A 41 9.15 6.12 -2.09
CA ILE A 41 7.72 5.92 -1.81
C ILE A 41 7.12 7.19 -1.19
N ALA A 42 7.80 7.80 -0.20
CA ALA A 42 7.35 9.04 0.40
C ALA A 42 7.26 10.18 -0.62
N GLN A 43 8.25 10.31 -1.53
CA GLN A 43 8.20 11.29 -2.61
C GLN A 43 7.03 11.04 -3.57
N LEU A 44 6.77 9.78 -3.94
CA LEU A 44 5.61 9.44 -4.76
C LEU A 44 4.31 9.87 -4.07
N LEU A 45 4.16 9.57 -2.78
CA LEU A 45 3.00 9.95 -1.98
C LEU A 45 2.79 11.46 -1.94
N HIS A 46 3.86 12.23 -1.82
CA HIS A 46 3.81 13.69 -1.85
C HIS A 46 3.38 14.21 -3.22
N ASN A 47 3.96 13.66 -4.30
CA ASN A 47 3.64 14.05 -5.68
C ASN A 47 2.17 13.80 -6.04
N VAL A 48 1.56 12.74 -5.51
CA VAL A 48 0.12 12.45 -5.71
C VAL A 48 -0.80 13.21 -4.74
N GLY A 49 -0.23 14.08 -3.89
CA GLY A 49 -0.98 14.86 -2.90
C GLY A 49 -1.55 14.04 -1.74
N ALA A 50 -1.03 12.83 -1.50
CA ALA A 50 -1.49 11.96 -0.41
C ALA A 50 -0.94 12.38 0.96
N ILE A 51 0.21 13.05 1.00
CA ILE A 51 0.86 13.53 2.23
C ILE A 51 1.32 14.98 2.08
N SER A 52 1.40 15.71 3.19
CA SER A 52 1.93 17.08 3.22
C SER A 52 3.46 17.11 3.11
N THR A 53 4.02 18.27 2.79
CA THR A 53 5.48 18.50 2.77
C THR A 53 6.11 18.24 4.14
N GLU A 54 5.42 18.58 5.23
CA GLU A 54 5.86 18.31 6.61
C GLU A 54 5.98 16.80 6.89
N THR A 55 4.99 16.02 6.45
CA THR A 55 5.01 14.56 6.57
C THR A 55 6.11 13.94 5.72
N LEU A 56 6.34 14.45 4.50
CA LEU A 56 7.44 14.00 3.64
C LEU A 56 8.80 14.20 4.32
N GLN A 57 9.03 15.38 4.91
CA GLN A 57 10.28 15.68 5.59
C GLN A 57 10.49 14.76 6.80
N THR A 58 9.46 14.57 7.61
CA THR A 58 9.50 13.66 8.76
C THR A 58 9.84 12.22 8.34
N LEU A 59 9.21 11.72 7.27
CA LEU A 59 9.47 10.37 6.75
C LEU A 59 10.90 10.21 6.21
N ARG A 60 11.45 11.25 5.56
CA ARG A 60 12.83 11.24 5.05
C ARG A 60 13.85 11.16 6.17
N GLU A 61 13.74 12.05 7.16
CA GLU A 61 14.65 12.09 8.31
C GLU A 61 14.70 10.74 9.04
N GLN A 62 13.57 10.02 9.09
CA GLN A 62 13.49 8.70 9.71
C GLN A 62 14.08 7.58 8.88
N CYS A 63 13.91 7.62 7.55
CA CYS A 63 14.53 6.64 6.66
C CYS A 63 16.06 6.73 6.72
N GLU A 64 16.58 7.93 6.96
CA GLU A 64 18.01 8.22 7.00
C GLU A 64 18.62 8.13 8.42
N ALA A 65 17.80 8.17 9.48
CA ALA A 65 18.30 8.12 10.85
C ALA A 65 18.94 6.76 11.23
N PRO A 66 20.02 6.76 12.04
CA PRO A 66 20.73 5.55 12.46
C PRO A 66 19.84 4.56 13.24
N TYR A 67 20.06 3.26 13.01
CA TYR A 67 19.28 2.14 13.55
C TYR A 67 19.14 2.13 15.09
N ASP A 68 20.12 2.70 15.81
CA ASP A 68 20.22 2.67 17.28
C ASP A 68 19.31 3.68 18.00
N SER A 69 18.68 4.58 17.24
CA SER A 69 17.81 5.61 17.80
C SER A 69 16.45 4.99 18.16
N ARG A 70 16.20 4.74 19.44
CA ARG A 70 14.86 4.43 19.98
C ARG A 70 13.87 5.50 19.50
N GLN A 71 13.12 5.21 18.44
CA GLN A 71 12.03 6.06 17.98
C GLN A 71 10.74 5.27 18.12
N GLU A 72 10.11 5.43 19.28
CA GLU A 72 8.72 5.01 19.56
C GLU A 72 7.67 5.80 18.75
N LEU A 73 8.11 6.65 17.81
CA LEU A 73 7.29 7.65 17.10
C LEU A 73 7.49 7.58 15.58
N ALA A 74 7.50 6.37 15.01
CA ALA A 74 7.46 6.22 13.57
C ALA A 74 6.03 6.55 13.04
N PRO A 75 5.83 7.55 12.16
CA PRO A 75 4.56 7.87 11.51
C PRO A 75 4.08 6.73 10.60
N MET A 76 4.99 5.88 10.11
CA MET A 76 4.65 4.64 9.40
C MET A 76 5.53 3.48 9.87
N ASN A 77 4.86 2.40 10.30
CA ASN A 77 5.49 1.13 10.62
C ASN A 77 5.61 0.27 9.35
N ALA A 78 6.44 -0.77 9.40
CA ALA A 78 6.50 -1.74 8.30
C ALA A 78 5.12 -2.39 8.09
N GLY A 79 4.63 -2.44 6.85
CA GLY A 79 3.30 -2.98 6.58
C GLY A 79 2.73 -2.60 5.22
N ILE A 80 1.48 -3.00 4.99
CA ILE A 80 0.74 -2.71 3.76
C ILE A 80 -0.24 -1.57 4.04
N TYR A 81 -0.16 -0.53 3.24
CA TYR A 81 -0.99 0.66 3.31
C TYR A 81 -1.78 0.82 2.01
N LEU A 82 -2.98 1.38 2.12
CA LEU A 82 -3.85 1.64 0.98
C LEU A 82 -4.11 3.13 0.87
N TYR A 83 -3.79 3.70 -0.29
CA TYR A 83 -4.21 5.04 -0.68
C TYR A 83 -5.30 4.91 -1.75
N HIS A 84 -6.41 5.63 -1.58
CA HIS A 84 -7.51 5.63 -2.54
C HIS A 84 -7.87 7.06 -2.91
N HIS A 85 -7.78 7.37 -4.21
CA HIS A 85 -8.11 8.66 -4.75
C HIS A 85 -9.56 8.66 -5.22
N LYS A 86 -10.48 9.05 -4.31
CA LYS A 86 -11.95 9.02 -4.51
C LYS A 86 -12.40 9.54 -5.89
N PRO A 87 -11.91 10.70 -6.39
CA PRO A 87 -12.37 11.24 -7.67
C PRO A 87 -12.04 10.36 -8.89
N SER A 88 -10.92 9.64 -8.86
CA SER A 88 -10.42 8.87 -10.01
C SER A 88 -10.79 7.38 -9.97
N GLY A 89 -11.27 6.88 -8.82
CA GLY A 89 -11.45 5.44 -8.59
C GLY A 89 -10.14 4.63 -8.60
N CYS A 90 -8.98 5.29 -8.70
CA CYS A 90 -7.66 4.69 -8.68
C CYS A 90 -7.05 4.75 -7.28
N GLY A 91 -6.08 3.88 -7.00
CA GLY A 91 -5.37 3.88 -5.73
C GLY A 91 -4.00 3.23 -5.79
N LEU A 92 -3.29 3.32 -4.66
CA LEU A 92 -1.97 2.74 -4.48
C LEU A 92 -2.01 1.73 -3.33
N VAL A 93 -1.50 0.53 -3.57
CA VAL A 93 -1.22 -0.46 -2.52
C VAL A 93 0.25 -0.38 -2.22
N ILE A 94 0.59 0.20 -1.07
CA ILE A 94 1.95 0.56 -0.71
C ILE A 94 2.47 -0.45 0.29
N HIS A 95 3.57 -1.09 -0.06
CA HIS A 95 4.35 -1.87 0.90
C HIS A 95 5.43 -1.00 1.51
N TRP A 96 5.19 -0.58 2.76
CA TRP A 96 6.18 0.12 3.53
C TRP A 96 7.18 -0.87 4.11
N PRO A 97 8.46 -0.81 3.70
CA PRO A 97 9.43 -1.82 4.08
C PRO A 97 9.84 -1.70 5.54
N GLU A 98 10.32 -2.82 6.09
CA GLU A 98 10.98 -2.80 7.38
C GLU A 98 12.29 -2.01 7.30
N ARG A 99 12.63 -1.30 8.39
CA ARG A 99 13.82 -0.45 8.45
C ARG A 99 15.08 -1.28 8.17
N GLY A 100 15.95 -0.75 7.31
CA GLY A 100 17.17 -1.43 6.88
C GLY A 100 16.98 -2.55 5.86
N SER A 101 15.75 -2.80 5.34
CA SER A 101 15.54 -3.80 4.27
C SER A 101 16.25 -3.47 2.96
N PHE A 102 16.55 -2.18 2.75
CA PHE A 102 17.26 -1.66 1.58
C PHE A 102 18.69 -1.18 1.90
N ALA A 103 19.21 -1.44 3.11
CA ALA A 103 20.60 -1.14 3.43
C ALA A 103 21.54 -2.20 2.83
N ASP A 104 22.77 -1.81 2.47
CA ASP A 104 23.74 -2.73 1.87
C ASP A 104 24.05 -3.95 2.75
N ASN A 105 23.91 -3.80 4.07
CA ASN A 105 24.09 -4.83 5.08
C ASN A 105 22.78 -5.55 5.52
N ALA A 106 21.69 -5.43 4.75
CA ALA A 106 20.42 -6.07 5.08
C ALA A 106 20.56 -7.60 5.24
N SER A 107 19.96 -8.15 6.31
CA SER A 107 19.97 -9.58 6.58
C SER A 107 19.28 -10.38 5.47
N SER A 108 19.65 -11.66 5.32
CA SER A 108 19.09 -12.52 4.26
C SER A 108 17.57 -12.69 4.36
N ASP A 109 17.02 -12.61 5.58
CA ASP A 109 15.59 -12.72 5.85
C ASP A 109 14.82 -11.50 5.37
N LYS A 110 15.38 -10.29 5.53
CA LYS A 110 14.81 -9.04 5.01
C LYS A 110 14.75 -9.04 3.48
N LYS A 111 15.78 -9.59 2.83
CA LYS A 111 15.81 -9.80 1.38
C LYS A 111 14.78 -10.84 0.91
N LYS A 112 14.60 -11.94 1.65
CA LYS A 112 13.55 -12.95 1.36
C LYS A 112 12.13 -12.40 1.51
N ASN A 113 11.89 -11.57 2.52
CA ASN A 113 10.58 -10.96 2.74
C ASN A 113 10.18 -10.06 1.57
N MET A 114 11.13 -9.29 1.04
CA MET A 114 10.95 -8.48 -0.18
C MET A 114 10.57 -9.33 -1.40
N ILE A 115 11.25 -10.47 -1.60
CA ILE A 115 10.98 -11.39 -2.73
C ILE A 115 9.60 -12.03 -2.60
N ASN A 116 9.19 -12.43 -1.39
CA ASN A 116 7.86 -13.01 -1.17
C ASN A 116 6.75 -11.98 -1.38
N PHE A 117 6.95 -10.73 -0.96
CA PHE A 117 5.99 -9.68 -1.24
C PHE A 117 5.87 -9.37 -2.74
N GLN A 118 6.99 -9.30 -3.46
CA GLN A 118 6.99 -9.16 -4.92
C GLN A 118 6.20 -10.28 -5.60
N ARG A 119 6.38 -11.53 -5.15
CA ARG A 119 5.61 -12.68 -5.66
C ARG A 119 4.12 -12.55 -5.38
N LEU A 120 3.74 -12.05 -4.21
CA LEU A 120 2.33 -11.86 -3.85
C LEU A 120 1.67 -10.76 -4.69
N VAL A 121 2.37 -9.65 -4.94
CA VAL A 121 1.90 -8.58 -5.85
C VAL A 121 1.79 -9.08 -7.28
N LEU A 122 2.78 -9.83 -7.78
CA LEU A 122 2.73 -10.41 -9.12
C LEU A 122 1.58 -11.42 -9.28
N PHE A 123 1.36 -12.25 -8.26
CA PHE A 123 0.28 -13.23 -8.24
C PHE A 123 -1.10 -12.57 -8.21
N LEU A 124 -1.27 -11.52 -7.39
CA LEU A 124 -2.51 -10.74 -7.37
C LEU A 124 -2.75 -10.02 -8.70
N TRP A 125 -1.71 -9.44 -9.30
CA TRP A 125 -1.80 -8.80 -10.62
C TRP A 125 -2.16 -9.80 -11.73
N GLY A 126 -1.56 -10.99 -11.72
CA GLY A 126 -1.90 -12.08 -12.64
C GLY A 126 -3.34 -12.56 -12.46
N SER A 127 -3.80 -12.69 -11.22
CA SER A 127 -5.18 -13.14 -10.91
C SER A 127 -6.24 -12.10 -11.30
N LEU A 128 -5.94 -10.79 -11.14
CA LEU A 128 -6.79 -9.69 -11.59
C LEU A 128 -6.89 -9.60 -13.13
N ASN A 129 -5.82 -9.91 -13.86
CA ASN A 129 -5.85 -9.94 -15.33
C ASN A 129 -6.56 -11.18 -15.90
N VAL A 130 -6.47 -12.34 -15.25
CA VAL A 130 -7.19 -13.54 -15.68
C VAL A 130 -8.71 -13.41 -15.47
N GLY A 131 -9.13 -12.68 -14.42
CA GLY A 131 -10.54 -12.37 -14.18
C GLY A 131 -11.21 -11.48 -15.26
N MET A 132 -10.42 -10.70 -16.02
CA MET A 132 -10.94 -9.89 -17.14
C MET A 132 -11.13 -10.68 -18.44
N HIS A 133 -10.54 -11.87 -18.56
CA HIS A 133 -10.65 -12.70 -19.78
C HIS A 133 -11.72 -13.80 -19.70
N MET A 134 -12.39 -14.00 -18.55
CA MET A 134 -13.38 -15.07 -18.37
C MET A 134 -14.86 -14.63 -18.40
N THR A 135 -15.16 -13.41 -18.89
CA THR A 135 -16.55 -12.95 -19.12
C THR A 135 -16.83 -12.61 -20.59
N GLN A 136 -16.24 -13.37 -21.52
CA GLN A 136 -16.75 -13.48 -22.89
C GLN A 136 -16.84 -14.96 -23.28
N THR A 137 -17.96 -15.58 -22.94
CA THR A 137 -18.80 -16.44 -23.81
C THR A 137 -20.01 -16.91 -23.04
#